data_AF-A0A2H0WQX0-F1
#
_entry.id   AF-A0A2H0WQX0-F1
#
_cell.length_a   1.000
_cell.length_b   1.000
_cell.length_c   1.000
_cell.angle_alpha   90.00
_cell.angle_beta   90.00
_cell.angle_gamma   90.00
#
_symmetry.space_group_name_H-M   'P 1'
#
loop_
_entity.id
_entity.type
_entity.pdbx_description
1 polymer ?
#
loop_
_entity_poly.entity_id
_entity_poly.type
_entity_poly.pdbx_seq_one_letter_code
_entity_poly.pdbx_strand_id
1 'polypeptide(L)' 'MLSSLRRFSKSEVAQQRMKIIKFHEQYGEKVTKEAFGADRKVINRWQQRLKSSGGRLASLVPYIILK' A
#
# COMPACT_ATOMS: atom_id res chain seq x y z
N MET A 1 -4.92 11.78 -4.12
CA MET A 1 -3.65 11.27 -3.52
C MET A 1 -3.81 11.33 -2.01
N LEU A 2 -3.60 10.23 -1.27
CA LEU A 2 -3.67 10.22 0.20
C LEU A 2 -2.51 11.05 0.77
N SER A 3 -2.78 12.31 1.06
CA SER A 3 -1.85 13.32 1.61
C SER A 3 -1.27 12.93 2.96
N SER A 4 -1.89 11.99 3.67
CA SER A 4 -1.43 11.44 4.95
C SER A 4 -0.09 10.70 4.87
N LEU A 5 0.31 10.18 3.70
CA LEU A 5 1.54 9.40 3.55
C LEU A 5 2.83 10.25 3.51
N ARG A 6 2.73 11.58 3.51
CA ARG A 6 3.88 12.49 3.31
C ARG A 6 4.80 12.64 4.55
N ARG A 7 4.39 12.13 5.73
CA ARG A 7 5.10 12.30 7.01
C ARG A 7 5.80 11.05 7.55
N PHE A 8 5.74 9.93 6.83
CA PHE A 8 6.22 8.63 7.36
C PHE A 8 7.58 8.25 6.78
N SER A 9 8.41 7.60 7.59
CA SER A 9 9.66 6.98 7.13
C SER A 9 9.38 6.03 5.97
N LYS A 10 10.29 5.93 5.00
CA LYS A 10 10.12 5.03 3.83
C LYS A 10 9.82 3.59 4.29
N SER A 11 10.44 3.14 5.38
CA SER A 11 10.18 1.81 5.97
C SER A 11 8.76 1.70 6.54
N GLU A 12 8.30 2.71 7.30
CA GLU A 12 6.95 2.73 7.89
C GLU A 12 5.85 2.74 6.82
N VAL A 13 6.04 3.48 5.72
CA VAL A 13 5.08 3.48 4.61
C VAL A 13 4.95 2.09 3.99
N ALA A 14 6.08 1.39 3.79
CA ALA A 14 6.08 0.03 3.26
C ALA A 14 5.39 -0.94 4.22
N GLN A 15 5.68 -0.86 5.52
CA GLN A 15 5.06 -1.68 6.55
C GLN A 15 3.55 -1.44 6.64
N GLN A 16 3.12 -0.17 6.61
CA GLN A 16 1.71 0.21 6.65
C GLN A 16 0.97 -0.32 5.42
N ARG A 17 1.54 -0.18 4.22
CA ARG A 17 0.95 -0.74 2.99
C ARG A 17 0.85 -2.26 3.04
N MET A 18 1.87 -2.94 3.57
CA MET A 18 1.82 -4.38 3.78
C MET A 18 0.72 -4.77 4.76
N LYS A 19 0.54 -4.02 5.86
CA LYS A 19 -0.55 -4.22 6.81
C LYS A 19 -1.92 -4.09 6.14
N ILE A 20 -2.10 -3.08 5.29
CA ILE A 20 -3.36 -2.85 4.56
C ILE A 20 -3.64 -3.98 3.57
N ILE A 21 -2.62 -4.48 2.86
CA ILE A 21 -2.78 -5.63 1.94
C ILE A 21 -3.27 -6.86 2.71
N LYS A 22 -2.65 -7.18 3.84
CA LYS A 22 -3.09 -8.30 4.69
C LYS A 22 -4.49 -8.09 5.24
N PHE A 23 -4.80 -6.87 5.70
CA PHE A 23 -6.14 -6.52 6.18
C PHE A 23 -7.19 -6.72 5.08
N HIS A 24 -6.88 -6.32 3.85
CA HIS A 24 -7.76 -6.52 2.71
C HIS A 24 -7.99 -7.99 2.38
N GLU A 25 -6.96 -8.82 2.46
CA GLU A 25 -7.09 -10.28 2.26
C GLU A 25 -7.96 -10.92 3.33
N GLN A 26 -7.96 -10.39 4.56
CA GLN A 26 -8.77 -10.91 5.66
C GLN A 26 -10.21 -10.39 5.68
N TYR A 27 -10.43 -9.11 5.39
CA TYR A 27 -11.73 -8.44 5.61
C TYR A 27 -12.41 -7.94 4.33
N GLY A 28 -11.72 -7.99 3.19
CA GLY A 28 -12.25 -7.58 1.89
C GLY A 28 -12.26 -6.06 1.63
N GLU A 29 -12.69 -5.69 0.43
CA GLU A 29 -12.58 -4.32 -0.10
C GLU A 29 -13.37 -3.29 0.69
N LYS A 30 -14.64 -3.56 1.01
CA LYS A 30 -15.55 -2.58 1.62
C LYS A 30 -15.00 -2.06 2.96
N VAL A 31 -14.62 -2.99 3.84
CA VAL A 31 -14.06 -2.67 5.17
C VAL A 31 -12.71 -1.98 5.04
N THR A 32 -11.87 -2.43 4.10
CA THR A 32 -10.55 -1.83 3.87
C THR A 32 -10.64 -0.40 3.37
N LYS A 33 -11.58 -0.14 2.45
CA LYS A 33 -11.83 1.20 1.91
C LYS A 33 -12.32 2.14 2.99
N GLU A 34 -13.21 1.66 3.87
CA GLU A 34 -13.72 2.45 4.99
C GLU A 34 -12.64 2.75 6.03
N ALA A 35 -11.84 1.74 6.41
CA ALA A 35 -10.81 1.89 7.44
C ALA A 35 -9.57 2.66 6.97
N PHE A 36 -9.17 2.52 5.70
CA PHE A 36 -7.88 3.03 5.19
C PHE A 36 -7.98 3.93 3.97
N GLY A 37 -9.17 4.09 3.38
CA GLY A 37 -9.34 4.85 2.13
C GLY A 37 -8.65 4.22 0.92
N ALA A 38 -8.24 2.95 1.02
CA ALA A 38 -7.53 2.25 -0.04
C ALA A 38 -8.50 1.37 -0.84
N ASP A 39 -8.77 1.76 -2.10
CA ASP A 39 -9.61 0.99 -3.02
C ASP A 39 -8.88 -0.26 -3.55
N ARG A 40 -9.65 -1.25 -4.05
CA ARG A 40 -9.10 -2.47 -4.67
C ARG A 40 -8.07 -2.18 -5.76
N LYS A 41 -8.27 -1.15 -6.59
CA LYS A 41 -7.29 -0.75 -7.62
C LYS A 41 -5.93 -0.37 -7.03
N VAL A 42 -5.91 0.28 -5.87
CA VAL A 42 -4.68 0.68 -5.18
C VAL A 42 -3.97 -0.55 -4.63
N ILE A 43 -4.73 -1.43 -3.96
CA ILE A 43 -4.22 -2.64 -3.32
C ILE A 43 -3.67 -3.61 -4.37
N ASN A 44 -4.39 -3.82 -5.47
CA ASN A 44 -3.93 -4.65 -6.58
C ASN A 44 -2.60 -4.14 -7.16
N ARG A 45 -2.42 -2.82 -7.30
CA ARG A 45 -1.13 -2.26 -7.75
C ARG A 45 -0.01 -2.54 -6.77
N TRP A 46 -0.27 -2.49 -5.47
CA TRP A 46 0.73 -2.82 -4.46
C TRP A 46 1.09 -4.31 -4.47
N GLN A 47 0.09 -5.19 -4.57
CA GLN A 47 0.29 -6.63 -4.74
C GLN A 47 1.09 -6.95 -6.01
N GLN A 48 0.78 -6.30 -7.13
CA GLN A 48 1.56 -6.44 -8.37
C GLN A 48 3.01 -6.02 -8.17
N ARG A 49 3.26 -4.88 -7.52
CA ARG A 49 4.64 -4.42 -7.22
C ARG A 49 5.39 -5.39 -6.32
N LEU A 50 4.73 -5.95 -5.31
CA LEU A 50 5.33 -6.99 -4.46
C LEU A 50 5.68 -8.24 -5.26
N LYS A 51 4.77 -8.71 -6.13
CA LYS A 51 5.03 -9.88 -6.98
C LYS A 51 6.21 -9.63 -7.92
N SER A 52 6.23 -8.48 -8.60
CA SER A 52 7.31 -8.10 -9.52
C SER A 52 8.66 -7.85 -8.83
N SER A 53 8.67 -7.51 -7.54
CA SER A 53 9.89 -7.29 -6.77
C SER A 53 10.42 -8.54 -6.05
N GLY A 54 9.74 -9.69 -6.19
CA GLY A 54 10.07 -10.91 -5.44
C GLY A 54 9.75 -10.80 -3.95
N GLY A 55 8.73 -10.02 -3.58
CA GLY A 55 8.26 -9.86 -2.20
C GLY A 55 9.02 -8.82 -1.37
N ARG A 56 9.88 -8.00 -1.98
CA ARG A 56 10.64 -6.97 -1.25
C ARG A 56 9.72 -5.88 -0.74
N LEU A 57 9.62 -5.72 0.58
CA LEU A 57 8.81 -4.65 1.20
C LEU A 57 9.17 -3.25 0.69
N ALA A 58 10.43 -3.00 0.39
CA ALA A 58 10.88 -1.72 -0.16
C ALA A 58 10.15 -1.32 -1.47
N SER A 59 9.61 -2.27 -2.25
CA SER A 59 8.84 -1.98 -3.46
C SER A 59 7.47 -1.34 -3.18
N LEU A 60 7.02 -1.38 -1.92
CA LEU A 60 5.82 -0.69 -1.48
C LEU A 60 6.07 0.78 -1.17
N VAL A 61 7.32 1.25 -1.13
CA VAL A 61 7.60 2.68 -0.98
C VAL A 61 7.18 3.40 -2.26
N PRO A 62 6.41 4.50 -2.17
CA PRO A 62 6.09 5.29 -3.35
C PRO A 62 7.37 5.92 -3.91
N TYR A 63 7.72 5.57 -5.15
CA TYR A 63 8.64 6.40 -5.93
C TYR A 63 7.88 7.67 -6.31
N ILE A 64 8.16 8.76 -5.60
CA ILE A 64 7.77 10.10 -6.07
C ILE A 64 8.69 10.37 -7.26
N ILE A 65 8.24 10.06 -8.47
CA ILE A 65 8.81 10.67 -9.65
C ILE A 65 8.31 12.10 -9.60
N LEU A 66 9.18 13.02 -9.15
CA LEU A 66 9.00 14.45 -9.38
C LEU A 66 8.97 14.60 -10.91
N LYS A 67 7.77 14.85 -11.45
CA LYS A 67 7.57 15.33 -12.81
C LYS A 67 7.18 16.78 -12.72
#